data_AF-A0A962VAL2-F1
#
_entry.id   AF-A0A962VAL2-F1
#
_cell.length_a   1.000
_cell.length_b   1.000
_cell.length_c   1.000
_cell.angle_alpha   90.00
_cell.angle_beta   90.00
_cell.angle_gamma   90.00
#
_symmetry.space_group_name_H-M   'P 1'
#
loop_
_entity.id
_entity.type
_entity.pdbx_description
1 polymer ?
#
loop_
_entity_poly.entity_id
_entity_poly.type
_entity_poly.pdbx_seq_one_letter_code
_entity_poly.pdbx_strand_id
1 'polypeptide(L)'
;MPKKQTSPPQNPPEQATEPAQPTEDRATMMAQIVLYPTAQAAVTLSKYNEECGALSLNELVKQLGEQVQRVKGGRLERSEEMLTAQAHTLDAIFHVLARRAVLNMGECMGACETYLKLALRAQSQCRSSWEAIAAIKNPPLAGYVKQANIAHGHQQVNNASASDASRARETENPPNQVLEQHDGERLDPRAPQAAGATDSDLETVGTLNRSKNTRR
;
A
#
# COMPACT_ATOMS: atom_id res chain seq x y z
N MET A 1 -12.87 90.21 44.29
CA MET A 1 -11.63 89.52 44.73
C MET A 1 -11.57 88.14 44.07
N PRO A 2 -10.41 87.52 43.79
CA PRO A 2 -9.13 88.06 43.30
C PRO A 2 -8.44 87.19 42.19
N LYS A 3 -7.51 87.85 41.47
CA LYS A 3 -6.15 87.44 41.02
C LYS A 3 -5.86 86.09 40.29
N LYS A 4 -5.32 86.29 39.06
CA LYS A 4 -4.09 85.73 38.44
C LYS A 4 -3.26 84.65 39.21
N GLN A 5 -2.69 83.75 38.39
CA GLN A 5 -1.27 83.30 38.32
C GLN A 5 -0.87 81.84 38.71
N THR A 6 -0.33 81.16 37.67
CA THR A 6 0.91 80.34 37.59
C THR A 6 1.06 78.92 38.19
N SER A 7 1.38 77.98 37.27
CA SER A 7 1.97 76.62 37.36
C SER A 7 3.41 76.58 37.94
N PRO A 8 4.23 75.47 37.92
CA PRO A 8 4.05 74.03 37.60
C PRO A 8 4.83 73.10 38.62
N PRO A 9 5.50 71.95 38.29
CA PRO A 9 5.15 70.70 37.58
C PRO A 9 5.31 69.43 38.46
N GLN A 10 4.81 68.25 38.06
CA GLN A 10 5.36 66.93 38.47
C GLN A 10 4.72 65.76 37.67
N ASN A 11 5.55 65.01 36.92
CA ASN A 11 5.30 63.61 36.52
C ASN A 11 5.11 62.74 37.81
N PRO A 12 4.53 61.52 37.85
CA PRO A 12 4.56 60.40 36.86
C PRO A 12 3.22 59.56 36.91
N PRO A 13 3.09 58.23 36.64
CA PRO A 13 4.00 57.25 36.04
C PRO A 13 3.41 56.37 34.89
N GLU A 14 4.32 55.91 34.03
CA GLU A 14 4.49 54.50 33.64
C GLU A 14 3.24 53.60 33.63
N GLN A 15 2.72 53.33 32.43
CA GLN A 15 2.27 51.98 32.11
C GLN A 15 3.00 51.52 30.86
N ALA A 16 3.98 50.65 31.10
CA ALA A 16 4.56 49.77 30.12
C ALA A 16 3.44 49.07 29.34
N THR A 17 3.45 49.19 28.02
CA THR A 17 2.75 48.25 27.16
C THR A 17 3.66 47.98 25.98
N GLU A 18 4.56 47.03 26.17
CA GLU A 18 5.10 46.21 25.08
C GLU A 18 5.34 44.78 25.60
N PRO A 19 5.31 43.73 24.75
CA PRO A 19 5.10 43.76 23.30
C PRO A 19 4.03 42.77 22.80
N ALA A 20 3.70 42.95 21.53
CA ALA A 20 2.88 42.09 20.69
C ALA A 20 3.32 40.61 20.74
N GLN A 21 2.37 39.70 21.01
CA GLN A 21 2.43 38.31 20.53
C GLN A 21 1.17 37.94 19.71
N PRO A 22 1.16 38.20 18.39
CA PRO A 22 0.18 37.58 17.49
C PRO A 22 0.81 36.93 16.25
N THR A 23 2.14 36.81 16.18
CA THR A 23 2.84 36.37 14.96
C THR A 23 3.14 34.87 14.98
N GLU A 24 3.52 34.32 16.13
CA GLU A 24 3.86 32.90 16.30
C GLU A 24 2.61 32.00 16.18
N ASP A 25 1.47 32.48 16.67
CA ASP A 25 0.18 31.78 16.59
C ASP A 25 -0.37 31.78 15.15
N ARG A 26 -0.18 32.88 14.39
CA ARG A 26 -0.51 32.95 12.96
C ARG A 26 0.37 32.05 12.11
N ALA A 27 1.68 32.02 12.36
CA ALA A 27 2.61 31.16 11.65
C ALA A 27 2.26 29.67 11.88
N THR A 28 1.93 29.31 13.12
CA THR A 28 1.49 27.96 13.48
C THR A 28 0.16 27.60 12.82
N MET A 29 -0.81 28.50 12.82
CA MET A 29 -2.10 28.30 12.15
C MET A 29 -1.94 28.14 10.63
N MET A 30 -1.09 28.95 9.99
CA MET A 30 -0.78 28.81 8.57
C MET A 30 -0.12 27.47 8.26
N ALA A 31 0.83 27.03 9.07
CA ALA A 31 1.47 25.73 8.91
C ALA A 31 0.47 24.58 9.02
N GLN A 32 -0.44 24.63 10.00
CA GLN A 32 -1.50 23.63 10.15
C GLN A 32 -2.45 23.59 8.95
N ILE A 33 -2.83 24.75 8.40
CA ILE A 33 -3.67 24.82 7.21
C ILE A 33 -2.95 24.21 6.01
N VAL A 34 -1.67 24.53 5.79
CA VAL A 34 -0.89 24.00 4.65
C VAL A 34 -0.70 22.49 4.75
N LEU A 35 -0.53 21.96 5.95
CA LEU A 35 -0.39 20.51 6.18
C LEU A 35 -1.72 19.76 6.14
N TYR A 36 -2.85 20.46 6.12
CA TYR A 36 -4.15 19.81 6.07
C TYR A 36 -4.38 19.20 4.66
N PRO A 37 -4.58 17.88 4.52
CA PRO A 37 -4.60 17.23 3.21
C PRO A 37 -5.63 17.80 2.23
N THR A 38 -6.81 18.19 2.74
CA THR A 38 -7.85 18.79 1.90
C THR A 38 -7.55 20.23 1.51
N ALA A 39 -6.83 20.99 2.34
CA ALA A 39 -6.39 22.34 2.00
C ALA A 39 -5.32 22.30 0.90
N GLN A 40 -4.32 21.42 1.04
CA GLN A 40 -3.30 21.25 0.02
C GLN A 40 -3.90 20.79 -1.32
N ALA A 41 -4.79 19.79 -1.28
CA ALA A 41 -5.49 19.31 -2.47
C ALA A 41 -6.39 20.38 -3.10
N ALA A 42 -7.07 21.21 -2.30
CA ALA A 42 -7.91 22.31 -2.80
C ALA A 42 -7.08 23.36 -3.54
N VAL A 43 -5.91 23.75 -3.03
CA VAL A 43 -5.01 24.69 -3.71
C VAL A 43 -4.56 24.11 -5.06
N THR A 44 -4.17 22.84 -5.10
CA THR A 44 -3.78 22.18 -6.35
C THR A 44 -4.94 22.09 -7.34
N LEU A 45 -6.13 21.66 -6.89
CA LEU A 45 -7.31 21.57 -7.75
C LEU A 45 -7.74 22.92 -8.30
N SER A 46 -7.68 23.98 -7.49
CA SER A 46 -7.95 25.34 -7.94
C SER A 46 -7.03 25.74 -9.09
N LYS A 47 -5.74 25.38 -9.03
CA LYS A 47 -4.76 25.66 -10.08
C LYS A 47 -4.94 24.84 -11.35
N TYR A 48 -5.29 23.57 -11.24
CA TYR A 48 -5.47 22.70 -12.41
C TYR A 48 -6.82 22.90 -13.12
N ASN A 49 -7.78 23.57 -12.48
CA ASN A 49 -9.13 23.77 -13.02
C ASN A 49 -9.47 25.25 -13.23
N GLU A 50 -8.48 26.11 -13.45
CA GLU A 50 -8.70 27.55 -13.71
C GLU A 50 -9.60 27.77 -14.94
N GLU A 51 -9.56 26.87 -15.93
CA GLU A 51 -10.42 26.89 -17.12
C GLU A 51 -11.92 26.68 -16.80
N CYS A 52 -12.24 26.04 -15.67
CA CYS A 52 -13.60 25.82 -15.20
C CYS A 52 -14.19 27.04 -14.47
N GLY A 53 -13.42 28.12 -14.33
CA GLY A 53 -13.79 29.35 -13.63
C GLY A 53 -13.20 29.47 -12.22
N ALA A 54 -13.53 30.58 -11.56
CA ALA A 54 -13.03 30.87 -10.21
C ALA A 54 -13.63 29.91 -9.17
N LEU A 55 -12.87 28.87 -8.81
CA LEU A 55 -13.24 27.93 -7.76
C LEU A 55 -12.97 28.52 -6.37
N SER A 56 -13.98 28.52 -5.51
CA SER A 56 -13.82 28.91 -4.10
C SER A 56 -12.98 27.88 -3.35
N LEU A 57 -11.84 28.32 -2.80
CA LEU A 57 -10.95 27.44 -2.03
C LEU A 57 -11.68 26.83 -0.82
N ASN A 58 -12.49 27.62 -0.13
CA ASN A 58 -13.24 27.14 1.04
C ASN A 58 -14.25 26.05 0.67
N GLU A 59 -14.93 26.19 -0.48
CA GLU A 59 -15.87 25.17 -0.95
C GLU A 59 -15.13 23.90 -1.39
N LEU A 60 -13.98 24.02 -2.06
CA LEU A 60 -13.14 22.87 -2.40
C LEU A 60 -12.69 22.11 -1.16
N VAL A 61 -12.22 22.81 -0.11
CA VAL A 61 -11.80 22.18 1.16
C VAL A 61 -12.96 21.44 1.81
N LYS A 62 -14.15 22.07 1.83
CA LYS A 62 -15.36 21.45 2.37
C LYS A 62 -15.75 20.19 1.60
N GLN A 63 -15.86 20.29 0.28
CA GLN A 63 -16.22 19.16 -0.59
C GLN A 63 -15.24 18.00 -0.46
N LEU A 64 -13.93 18.28 -0.45
CA LEU A 64 -12.90 17.27 -0.22
C LEU A 64 -13.03 16.62 1.17
N GLY A 65 -13.32 17.42 2.20
CA GLY A 65 -13.59 16.93 3.54
C GLY A 65 -14.77 15.95 3.57
N GLU A 66 -15.87 16.29 2.91
CA GLU A 66 -17.04 15.41 2.78
C GLU A 66 -16.68 14.10 2.07
N GLN A 67 -15.91 14.15 0.98
CA GLN A 67 -15.47 12.93 0.29
C GLN A 67 -14.59 12.05 1.18
N VAL A 68 -13.65 12.64 1.94
CA VAL A 68 -12.83 11.90 2.91
C VAL A 68 -13.69 11.21 3.95
N GLN A 69 -14.72 11.89 4.47
CA GLN A 69 -15.63 11.27 5.45
C GLN A 69 -16.46 10.13 4.84
N ARG A 70 -16.90 10.25 3.59
CA ARG A 70 -17.61 9.17 2.88
C ARG A 70 -16.74 7.93 2.73
N VAL A 71 -15.49 8.10 2.30
CA VAL A 71 -14.52 6.99 2.18
C VAL A 71 -14.23 6.36 3.54
N LYS A 72 -14.04 7.17 4.60
CA LYS A 72 -13.90 6.66 5.98
C LYS A 72 -15.12 5.87 6.45
N GLY A 73 -16.31 6.25 5.98
CA GLY A 73 -17.57 5.54 6.22
C GLY A 73 -17.81 4.33 5.31
N GLY A 74 -16.82 3.90 4.51
CA GLY A 74 -16.92 2.74 3.62
C GLY A 74 -17.69 2.97 2.32
N ARG A 75 -18.07 4.22 2.01
CA ARG A 75 -18.76 4.58 0.75
C ARG A 75 -17.71 4.84 -0.33
N LEU A 76 -17.50 3.85 -1.19
CA LEU A 76 -16.45 3.84 -2.21
C LEU A 76 -16.97 4.05 -3.64
N GLU A 77 -18.26 4.34 -3.83
CA GLU A 77 -18.90 4.43 -5.15
C GLU A 77 -18.20 5.46 -6.05
N ARG A 78 -17.91 6.65 -5.48
CA ARG A 78 -17.18 7.70 -6.19
C ARG A 78 -15.76 7.27 -6.58
N SER A 79 -15.08 6.49 -5.74
CA SER A 79 -13.73 5.99 -6.04
C SER A 79 -13.77 5.00 -7.20
N GLU A 80 -14.79 4.13 -7.24
CA GLU A 80 -15.00 3.20 -8.36
C GLU A 80 -15.31 3.95 -9.66
N GLU A 81 -16.21 4.94 -9.62
CA GLU A 81 -16.53 5.81 -10.76
C GLU A 81 -15.27 6.53 -11.27
N MET A 82 -14.51 7.13 -10.36
CA MET A 82 -13.29 7.86 -10.69
C MET A 82 -12.25 6.95 -11.34
N LEU A 83 -11.96 5.79 -10.75
CA LEU A 83 -10.97 4.86 -11.29
C LEU A 83 -11.42 4.29 -12.65
N THR A 84 -12.72 4.05 -12.83
CA THR A 84 -13.28 3.57 -14.10
C THR A 84 -13.12 4.63 -15.19
N ALA A 85 -13.47 5.89 -14.90
CA ALA A 85 -13.29 7.00 -15.82
C ALA A 85 -11.80 7.24 -16.17
N GLN A 86 -10.91 7.14 -15.18
CA GLN A 86 -9.46 7.23 -15.38
C GLN A 86 -8.94 6.11 -16.28
N ALA A 87 -9.38 4.86 -16.07
CA ALA A 87 -8.98 3.72 -16.90
C ALA A 87 -9.36 3.95 -18.38
N HIS A 88 -10.59 4.35 -18.65
CA HIS A 88 -11.02 4.67 -20.02
C HIS A 88 -10.25 5.84 -20.63
N THR A 89 -9.93 6.87 -19.84
CA THR A 89 -9.14 8.01 -20.31
C THR A 89 -7.71 7.58 -20.66
N LEU A 90 -7.08 6.74 -19.83
CA LEU A 90 -5.75 6.20 -20.08
C LEU A 90 -5.71 5.29 -21.31
N ASP A 91 -6.75 4.49 -21.54
CA ASP A 91 -6.90 3.69 -22.76
C ASP A 91 -6.99 4.57 -24.01
N ALA A 92 -7.77 5.66 -23.96
CA ALA A 92 -7.83 6.62 -25.06
C ALA A 92 -6.46 7.29 -25.32
N ILE A 93 -5.74 7.68 -24.25
CA ILE A 93 -4.39 8.25 -24.34
C ILE A 93 -3.42 7.24 -24.98
N PHE A 94 -3.45 5.97 -24.58
CA PHE A 94 -2.66 4.91 -25.20
C PHE A 94 -2.88 4.87 -26.72
N HIS A 95 -4.14 4.80 -27.15
CA HIS A 95 -4.47 4.73 -28.57
C HIS A 95 -4.02 5.98 -29.36
N VAL A 96 -4.14 7.19 -28.78
CA VAL A 96 -3.66 8.43 -29.41
C VAL A 96 -2.14 8.43 -29.56
N LEU A 97 -1.42 8.06 -28.50
CA LEU A 97 0.04 8.03 -28.50
C LEU A 97 0.60 6.94 -29.42
N ALA A 98 -0.02 5.75 -29.43
CA ALA A 98 0.36 4.67 -30.33
C ALA A 98 0.21 5.06 -31.81
N ARG A 99 -0.91 5.71 -32.19
CA ARG A 99 -1.08 6.24 -33.55
C ARG A 99 -0.01 7.27 -33.89
N ARG A 100 0.31 8.19 -32.97
CA ARG A 100 1.37 9.20 -33.18
C ARG A 100 2.74 8.54 -33.33
N ALA A 101 3.03 7.47 -32.60
CA ALA A 101 4.29 6.74 -32.74
C ALA A 101 4.43 6.15 -34.16
N VAL A 102 3.39 5.47 -34.67
CA VAL A 102 3.39 4.89 -36.03
C VAL A 102 3.62 5.96 -37.10
N LEU A 103 2.96 7.12 -36.99
CA LEU A 103 3.16 8.23 -37.93
C LEU A 103 4.60 8.75 -37.96
N ASN A 104 5.33 8.65 -36.85
CA ASN A 104 6.72 9.12 -36.74
C ASN A 104 7.76 8.03 -37.01
N MET A 105 7.36 6.77 -37.24
CA MET A 105 8.28 5.62 -37.32
C MET A 105 9.22 5.67 -38.53
N GLY A 106 8.83 6.35 -39.62
CA GLY A 106 9.67 6.52 -40.81
C GLY A 106 10.42 7.86 -40.88
N GLU A 107 9.99 8.86 -40.12
CA GLU A 107 10.47 10.25 -40.25
C GLU A 107 11.31 10.70 -39.06
N CYS A 108 10.87 10.38 -37.84
CA CYS A 108 11.51 10.83 -36.61
C CYS A 108 11.52 9.70 -35.57
N MET A 109 12.58 8.90 -35.59
CA MET A 109 12.74 7.76 -34.67
C MET A 109 12.67 8.19 -33.19
N GLY A 110 13.21 9.35 -32.83
CA GLY A 110 13.16 9.86 -31.45
C GLY A 110 11.75 10.20 -30.97
N ALA A 111 10.92 10.82 -31.83
CA ALA A 111 9.51 11.09 -31.52
C ALA A 111 8.71 9.77 -31.44
N CYS A 112 8.95 8.84 -32.36
CA CYS A 112 8.35 7.50 -32.32
C CYS A 112 8.63 6.79 -31.00
N GLU A 113 9.89 6.72 -30.58
CA GLU A 113 10.30 6.10 -29.32
C GLU A 113 9.64 6.76 -28.11
N THR A 114 9.60 8.09 -28.07
CA THR A 114 9.00 8.85 -26.97
C THR A 114 7.50 8.58 -26.85
N TYR A 115 6.77 8.67 -27.97
CA TYR A 115 5.33 8.40 -27.97
C TYR A 115 5.02 6.94 -27.62
N LEU A 116 5.80 5.99 -28.12
CA LEU A 116 5.59 4.58 -27.81
C LEU A 116 5.84 4.28 -26.33
N LYS A 117 6.90 4.85 -25.72
CA LYS A 117 7.15 4.72 -24.27
C LYS A 117 6.01 5.29 -23.43
N LEU A 118 5.51 6.48 -23.79
CA LEU A 118 4.38 7.09 -23.09
C LEU A 118 3.09 6.30 -23.27
N ALA A 119 2.85 5.73 -24.47
CA ALA A 119 1.70 4.87 -24.73
C ALA A 119 1.73 3.64 -23.81
N LEU A 120 2.84 2.89 -23.81
CA LEU A 120 2.98 1.69 -22.97
C LEU A 120 2.86 2.01 -21.48
N ARG A 121 3.33 3.18 -21.05
CA ARG A 121 3.09 3.67 -19.68
C ARG A 121 1.60 3.91 -19.42
N ALA A 122 0.87 4.57 -20.32
CA ALA A 122 -0.57 4.79 -20.18
C ALA A 122 -1.34 3.45 -20.09
N GLN A 123 -0.98 2.47 -20.91
CA GLN A 123 -1.54 1.11 -20.85
C GLN A 123 -1.28 0.45 -19.49
N SER A 124 -0.04 0.52 -18.98
CA SER A 124 0.29 -0.03 -17.66
C SER A 124 -0.52 0.63 -16.54
N GLN A 125 -0.69 1.96 -16.58
CA GLN A 125 -1.50 2.67 -15.59
C GLN A 125 -2.99 2.31 -15.70
N CYS A 126 -3.52 2.11 -16.91
CA CYS A 126 -4.90 1.65 -17.11
C CYS A 126 -5.13 0.30 -16.43
N ARG A 127 -4.20 -0.65 -16.59
CA ARG A 127 -4.26 -1.94 -15.88
C ARG A 127 -4.26 -1.75 -14.36
N SER A 128 -3.39 -0.88 -13.84
CA SER A 128 -3.33 -0.59 -12.40
C SER A 128 -4.63 0.02 -11.86
N SER A 129 -5.35 0.84 -12.64
CA SER A 129 -6.69 1.33 -12.25
C SER A 129 -7.70 0.18 -12.10
N TRP A 130 -7.69 -0.79 -13.01
CA TRP A 130 -8.56 -1.98 -12.92
C TRP A 130 -8.17 -2.90 -11.76
N GLU A 131 -6.88 -3.09 -11.52
CA GLU A 131 -6.38 -3.82 -10.35
C GLU A 131 -6.84 -3.15 -9.04
N ALA A 132 -6.81 -1.82 -8.97
CA ALA A 132 -7.31 -1.07 -7.82
C ALA A 132 -8.83 -1.27 -7.61
N ILE A 133 -9.63 -1.25 -8.67
CA ILE A 133 -11.08 -1.55 -8.59
C ILE A 133 -11.29 -3.00 -8.11
N ALA A 134 -10.53 -3.96 -8.64
CA ALA A 134 -10.62 -5.35 -8.23
C ALA A 134 -10.26 -5.53 -6.75
N ALA A 135 -9.25 -4.82 -6.26
CA ALA A 135 -8.85 -4.82 -4.86
C ALA A 135 -9.87 -4.14 -3.94
N ILE A 136 -10.55 -3.08 -4.42
CA ILE A 136 -11.66 -2.45 -3.70
C ILE A 136 -12.83 -3.42 -3.54
N LYS A 137 -13.18 -4.14 -4.61
CA LYS A 137 -14.31 -5.10 -4.61
C LYS A 137 -14.00 -6.39 -3.87
N ASN A 138 -12.76 -6.85 -3.94
CA ASN A 138 -12.29 -8.08 -3.31
C ASN A 138 -11.01 -7.77 -2.51
N PRO A 139 -11.14 -7.19 -1.30
CA PRO A 139 -9.99 -6.94 -0.45
C PRO A 139 -9.24 -8.25 -0.21
N PRO A 140 -7.90 -8.29 -0.39
CA PRO A 140 -7.14 -9.50 -0.13
C PRO A 140 -7.42 -9.94 1.31
N LEU A 141 -7.75 -11.22 1.49
CA LEU A 141 -8.02 -11.85 2.79
C LEU A 141 -6.72 -11.94 3.61
N ALA A 142 -6.18 -10.80 4.04
CA ALA A 142 -4.95 -10.71 4.82
C ALA A 142 -5.09 -11.33 6.22
N GLY A 143 -6.31 -11.67 6.66
CA GLY A 143 -6.60 -12.28 7.96
C GLY A 143 -6.95 -13.78 7.92
N TYR A 144 -7.20 -14.37 6.74
CA TYR A 144 -7.35 -15.82 6.60
C TYR A 144 -6.04 -16.43 6.12
N VAL A 145 -4.94 -16.06 6.78
CA VAL A 145 -3.81 -16.96 6.89
C VAL A 145 -4.39 -18.18 7.56
N LYS A 146 -4.65 -19.20 6.75
CA LYS A 146 -4.93 -20.57 7.13
C LYS A 146 -3.99 -20.85 8.30
N GLN A 147 -4.49 -20.75 9.53
CA GLN A 147 -3.81 -21.30 10.69
C GLN A 147 -3.81 -22.79 10.40
N ALA A 148 -2.84 -23.23 9.63
CA ALA A 148 -2.36 -24.57 9.71
C ALA A 148 -1.80 -24.61 11.14
N ASN A 149 -2.65 -25.01 12.09
CA ASN A 149 -2.21 -25.61 13.34
C ASN A 149 -1.41 -26.85 12.93
N ILE A 150 -0.20 -26.65 12.43
CA ILE A 150 0.75 -27.73 12.22
C ILE A 150 1.39 -27.95 13.57
N ALA A 151 0.63 -28.61 14.45
CA ALA A 151 1.14 -29.18 15.66
C ALA A 151 2.19 -30.24 15.27
N HIS A 152 3.46 -29.88 15.23
CA HIS A 152 4.58 -30.83 15.14
C HIS A 152 4.86 -31.49 16.51
N GLY A 153 3.82 -31.71 17.32
CA GLY A 153 3.94 -32.22 18.67
C GLY A 153 2.59 -32.26 19.41
N HIS A 154 2.57 -32.99 20.53
CA HIS A 154 1.42 -33.13 21.41
C HIS A 154 1.15 -31.82 22.16
N GLN A 155 0.26 -30.98 21.64
CA GLN A 155 -0.27 -29.84 22.38
C GLN A 155 -1.31 -30.32 23.39
N GLN A 156 -0.97 -30.28 24.67
CA GLN A 156 -1.94 -30.38 25.76
C GLN A 156 -2.45 -28.99 26.10
N VAL A 157 -3.77 -28.80 25.99
CA VAL A 157 -4.48 -27.61 26.45
C VAL A 157 -5.09 -27.90 27.82
N ASN A 158 -4.51 -27.35 28.88
CA ASN A 158 -5.09 -27.42 30.23
C ASN A 158 -6.01 -26.22 30.46
N ASN A 159 -7.25 -26.32 29.99
CA ASN A 159 -8.32 -25.42 30.44
C ASN A 159 -9.15 -26.13 31.51
N ALA A 160 -8.65 -26.11 32.75
CA ALA A 160 -9.44 -26.45 33.93
C ALA A 160 -9.70 -25.18 34.72
N SER A 161 -10.97 -24.77 34.80
CA SER A 161 -11.45 -23.73 35.71
C SER A 161 -11.21 -24.17 37.16
N ALA A 162 -10.55 -23.31 37.93
CA ALA A 162 -10.31 -23.52 39.35
C ALA A 162 -11.62 -23.61 40.15
N SER A 163 -11.97 -24.82 40.59
CA SER A 163 -12.84 -25.03 41.76
C SER A 163 -12.88 -26.50 42.16
N ASP A 164 -12.46 -26.75 43.41
CA ASP A 164 -12.72 -27.91 44.27
C ASP A 164 -12.41 -29.34 43.79
N ALA A 165 -11.27 -29.86 44.27
CA ALA A 165 -11.21 -31.20 44.85
C ALA A 165 -10.05 -31.32 45.85
N SER A 166 -10.42 -31.39 47.12
CA SER A 166 -9.58 -31.64 48.29
C SER A 166 -9.06 -33.09 48.39
N ARG A 167 -7.79 -33.25 48.83
CA ARG A 167 -7.23 -34.25 49.78
C ARG A 167 -5.90 -34.87 49.33
N ALA A 168 -5.03 -35.00 50.33
CA ALA A 168 -3.65 -35.48 50.28
C ALA A 168 -3.46 -36.87 49.66
N ARG A 169 -2.35 -37.04 48.94
CA ARG A 169 -1.47 -38.21 49.09
C ARG A 169 -0.07 -37.93 48.55
N GLU A 170 0.91 -38.14 49.42
CA GLU A 170 2.32 -38.31 49.08
C GLU A 170 2.45 -39.51 48.13
N THR A 171 3.13 -39.32 46.99
CA THR A 171 3.42 -40.41 46.06
C THR A 171 4.91 -40.71 46.16
N GLU A 172 5.25 -41.81 46.84
CA GLU A 172 6.60 -42.36 46.81
C GLU A 172 6.94 -42.76 45.37
N ASN A 173 8.10 -42.31 44.87
CA ASN A 173 8.65 -42.75 43.60
C ASN A 173 9.27 -44.16 43.76
N PRO A 174 8.80 -45.21 43.08
CA PRO A 174 9.55 -46.46 43.03
C PRO A 174 10.82 -46.28 42.17
N PRO A 175 11.94 -46.94 42.51
CA PRO A 175 13.19 -46.81 41.77
C PRO A 175 13.09 -47.49 40.39
N ASN A 176 13.71 -46.88 39.39
CA ASN A 176 13.82 -47.42 38.03
C ASN A 176 14.51 -48.79 38.07
N GLN A 177 13.79 -49.84 37.65
CA GLN A 177 14.40 -51.14 37.39
C GLN A 177 15.03 -51.12 35.99
N VAL A 178 16.32 -51.37 35.97
CA VAL A 178 17.16 -51.51 34.78
C VAL A 178 16.66 -52.74 34.03
N LEU A 179 16.17 -52.56 32.79
CA LEU A 179 15.82 -53.68 31.92
C LEU A 179 17.13 -54.36 31.50
N GLU A 180 17.31 -55.58 32.00
CA GLU A 180 18.39 -56.48 31.65
C GLU A 180 18.41 -56.71 30.13
N GLN A 181 19.63 -56.59 29.62
CA GLN A 181 20.00 -56.82 28.24
C GLN A 181 19.76 -58.30 27.90
N HIS A 182 18.78 -58.57 27.04
CA HIS A 182 18.75 -59.80 26.27
C HIS A 182 19.32 -59.54 24.89
N ASP A 183 20.52 -60.08 24.68
CA ASP A 183 21.18 -60.19 23.39
C ASP A 183 20.34 -61.02 22.41
N GLY A 184 20.37 -60.62 21.13
CA GLY A 184 20.20 -61.56 20.02
C GLY A 184 19.09 -61.23 19.01
N GLU A 185 19.27 -60.16 18.24
CA GLU A 185 19.31 -60.26 16.76
C GLU A 185 19.69 -58.90 16.18
N ARG A 186 20.96 -58.78 15.76
CA ARG A 186 21.38 -57.65 14.93
C ARG A 186 20.81 -57.89 13.54
N LEU A 187 19.72 -57.20 13.18
CA LEU A 187 19.28 -57.12 11.79
C LEU A 187 20.37 -56.43 10.98
N ASP A 188 21.08 -57.22 10.18
CA ASP A 188 22.10 -56.79 9.24
C ASP A 188 21.46 -55.93 8.13
N PRO A 189 21.89 -54.67 7.90
CA PRO A 189 21.32 -53.81 6.88
C PRO A 189 21.83 -54.12 5.45
N ARG A 190 22.35 -55.32 5.20
CA ARG A 190 23.00 -55.66 3.92
C ARG A 190 22.16 -56.58 3.05
N ALA A 191 21.11 -56.02 2.44
CA ALA A 191 20.50 -56.58 1.25
C ALA A 191 20.60 -55.55 0.09
N PRO A 192 21.29 -55.86 -1.03
CA PRO A 192 21.30 -54.98 -2.19
C PRO A 192 19.94 -55.05 -2.89
N GLN A 193 19.25 -53.91 -3.02
CA GLN A 193 18.02 -53.81 -3.82
C GLN A 193 18.33 -53.19 -5.18
N ALA A 194 17.68 -53.73 -6.20
CA ALA A 194 18.02 -53.58 -7.62
C ALA A 194 17.94 -52.14 -8.15
N ALA A 195 18.88 -51.80 -9.04
CA ALA A 195 18.81 -50.61 -9.86
C ALA A 195 17.59 -50.68 -10.79
N GLY A 196 16.72 -49.66 -10.72
CA GLY A 196 15.72 -49.43 -11.74
C GLY A 196 16.39 -48.93 -13.03
N ALA A 197 16.70 -49.87 -13.93
CA ALA A 197 16.86 -49.59 -15.35
C ALA A 197 15.44 -49.36 -15.94
N THR A 198 15.18 -48.47 -16.88
CA THR A 198 16.04 -47.86 -17.89
C THR A 198 15.28 -46.68 -18.49
N ASP A 199 16.03 -45.67 -18.93
CA ASP A 199 15.67 -44.70 -19.96
C ASP A 199 14.70 -45.26 -21.01
N SER A 200 13.73 -44.44 -21.42
CA SER A 200 12.98 -44.66 -22.66
C SER A 200 13.19 -43.44 -23.56
N ASP A 201 14.15 -43.63 -24.46
CA ASP A 201 14.47 -42.98 -25.72
C ASP A 201 13.91 -41.58 -26.02
N LEU A 202 14.85 -40.64 -26.11
CA LEU A 202 14.75 -39.37 -26.83
C LEU A 202 14.29 -39.60 -28.28
N GLU A 203 13.15 -39.00 -28.65
CA GLU A 203 12.77 -38.86 -30.05
C GLU A 203 13.29 -37.52 -30.60
N THR A 204 14.40 -37.57 -31.34
CA THR A 204 14.90 -36.49 -32.17
C THR A 204 14.10 -36.41 -33.46
N VAL A 205 13.07 -35.55 -33.50
CA VAL A 205 12.35 -35.25 -34.75
C VAL A 205 13.02 -34.12 -35.53
N GLY A 206 13.78 -34.55 -36.55
CA GLY A 206 13.74 -33.96 -37.90
C GLY A 206 14.43 -32.61 -38.13
N THR A 207 15.56 -32.66 -38.85
CA THR A 207 16.17 -31.52 -39.53
C THR A 207 15.20 -30.89 -40.54
N LEU A 208 14.64 -29.72 -40.22
CA LEU A 208 13.93 -28.90 -41.20
C LEU A 208 14.90 -28.45 -42.30
N ASN A 209 14.65 -28.97 -43.50
CA ASN A 209 15.36 -28.67 -44.74
C ASN A 209 15.36 -27.16 -45.02
N ARG A 210 16.55 -26.56 -44.87
CA ARG A 210 16.86 -25.21 -45.34
C ARG A 210 16.86 -25.21 -46.87
N SER A 211 15.89 -24.54 -47.48
CA SER A 211 15.94 -24.25 -48.92
C SER A 211 17.13 -23.34 -49.22
N LYS A 212 18.13 -23.88 -49.93
CA LYS A 212 19.10 -23.09 -50.70
C LYS A 212 18.33 -22.38 -51.82
N ASN A 213 18.27 -21.06 -51.80
CA ASN A 213 18.04 -20.30 -53.03
C ASN A 213 19.29 -19.49 -53.37
N THR A 214 19.96 -19.93 -54.42
CA THR A 214 21.15 -19.33 -55.00
C THR A 214 20.75 -18.47 -56.20
N ARG A 215 21.23 -17.21 -56.17
CA ARG A 215 21.60 -16.33 -57.30
C ARG A 215 20.50 -15.86 -58.27
N ARG A 216 20.37 -14.53 -58.35
CA ARG A 216 21.01 -13.76 -59.43
C ARG A 216 21.54 -12.44 -58.88
#